data_AF-A0A7X7W129-F1
#
_entry.id   AF-A0A7X7W129-F1
#
_cell.length_a   1.000
_cell.length_b   1.000
_cell.length_c   1.000
_cell.angle_alpha   90.00
_cell.angle_beta   90.00
_cell.angle_gamma   90.00
#
_symmetry.space_group_name_H-M   'P 1'
#
loop_
_entity.id
_entity.type
_entity.pdbx_description
1 polymer ?
#
loop_
_entity_poly.entity_id
_entity_poly.type
_entity_poly.pdbx_seq_one_letter_code
_entity_poly.pdbx_strand_id
1 'polypeptide(L)'
;ANDRYIHLELCHEYTREDFEASYRNLVRRAAEYLYINQLGVTPAKPDRTGTLWGHYHVTMYWGGTNHVDPIGYLAKWGISWDDLVEDVAREYAAIDAEYGHKVR
;
A
#
# COMPACT_ATOMS: atom_id res chain seq x y z
N ALA A 1 9.99 12.20 -0.54
CA ALA A 1 8.80 11.38 -0.24
C ALA A 1 8.13 11.81 1.06
N ASN A 2 8.92 12.07 2.11
CA ASN A 2 8.46 12.42 3.45
C ASN A 2 7.37 13.50 3.50
N ASP A 3 7.52 14.60 2.75
CA ASP A 3 6.55 15.72 2.76
C ASP A 3 5.27 15.48 1.96
N ARG A 4 5.08 14.29 1.36
CA ARG A 4 4.00 14.00 0.40
C ARG A 4 3.13 12.79 0.75
N TYR A 5 3.66 11.82 1.48
CA TYR A 5 3.00 10.52 1.66
C TYR A 5 2.77 10.21 3.12
N ILE A 6 1.67 9.50 3.39
CA ILE A 6 1.45 8.78 4.64
C ILE A 6 2.30 7.50 4.57
N HIS A 7 3.08 7.23 5.60
CA HIS A 7 3.94 6.05 5.68
C HIS A 7 3.28 4.98 6.55
N LEU A 8 3.15 3.77 6.02
CA LEU A 8 2.66 2.60 6.72
C LEU A 8 3.77 1.54 6.74
N GLU A 9 4.04 1.00 7.92
CA GLU A 9 5.04 -0.05 8.11
C GLU A 9 4.35 -1.36 8.47
N LEU A 10 4.74 -2.44 7.80
CA LEU A 10 4.30 -3.80 8.12
C LEU A 10 5.35 -4.45 9.02
N CYS A 11 4.99 -4.69 10.28
CA CYS A 11 5.87 -5.40 11.21
C CYS A 11 6.20 -6.81 10.70
N HIS A 12 7.39 -7.29 11.05
CA HIS A 12 7.78 -8.65 10.73
C HIS A 12 7.06 -9.65 11.63
N GLU A 13 6.45 -10.65 10.99
CA GLU A 13 5.76 -11.75 11.64
C GLU A 13 6.52 -13.06 11.44
N TYR A 14 6.17 -14.06 12.24
CA TYR A 14 6.89 -15.34 12.29
C TYR A 14 6.00 -16.55 12.00
N THR A 15 4.69 -16.35 11.92
CA THR A 15 3.71 -17.37 11.53
C THR A 15 2.89 -16.89 10.33
N ARG A 16 2.32 -17.82 9.57
CA ARG A 16 1.49 -17.49 8.41
C ARG A 16 0.22 -16.75 8.86
N GLU A 17 -0.36 -17.19 9.96
CA GLU A 17 -1.58 -16.64 10.53
C GLU A 17 -1.39 -15.18 10.98
N ASP A 18 -0.29 -14.88 11.67
CA ASP A 18 0.04 -13.52 12.11
C ASP A 18 0.37 -12.61 10.92
N PHE A 19 1.11 -13.13 9.93
CA PHE A 19 1.37 -12.41 8.68
C PHE A 19 0.07 -12.05 7.96
N GLU A 20 -0.83 -13.01 7.76
CA GLU A 20 -2.09 -12.75 7.08
C GLU A 20 -2.96 -11.74 7.83
N ALA A 21 -2.96 -11.78 9.18
CA ALA A 21 -3.66 -10.80 9.99
C ALA A 21 -3.08 -9.39 9.86
N SER A 22 -1.77 -9.23 9.98
CA SER A 22 -1.08 -7.94 9.83
C SER A 22 -1.19 -7.39 8.40
N TYR A 23 -1.06 -8.26 7.39
CA TYR A 23 -1.21 -7.91 5.98
C TYR A 23 -2.63 -7.41 5.66
N ARG A 24 -3.68 -8.08 6.14
CA ARG A 24 -5.06 -7.58 6.00
C ARG A 24 -5.25 -6.20 6.61
N ASN A 25 -4.65 -5.95 7.78
CA ASN A 25 -4.70 -4.64 8.43
C ASN A 25 -3.98 -3.56 7.61
N LEU A 26 -2.82 -3.88 7.02
CA LEU A 26 -2.10 -2.98 6.12
C LEU A 26 -2.95 -2.64 4.89
N VAL A 27 -3.51 -3.66 4.22
CA VAL A 27 -4.36 -3.51 3.03
C VAL A 27 -5.55 -2.60 3.33
N ARG A 28 -6.29 -2.90 4.43
CA ARG A 28 -7.41 -2.07 4.88
C ARG A 28 -6.99 -0.65 5.15
N ARG A 29 -5.89 -0.44 5.89
CA ARG A 29 -5.47 0.91 6.27
C ARG A 29 -5.00 1.73 5.07
N ALA A 30 -4.30 1.12 4.11
CA ALA A 30 -3.91 1.77 2.87
C ALA A 30 -5.15 2.19 2.07
N ALA A 31 -6.12 1.29 1.91
CA ALA A 31 -7.37 1.58 1.21
C ALA A 31 -8.19 2.68 1.90
N GLU A 32 -8.32 2.63 3.23
CA GLU A 32 -8.99 3.67 4.03
C GLU A 32 -8.35 5.04 3.82
N TYR A 33 -7.02 5.15 3.91
CA TYR A 33 -6.34 6.43 3.74
C TYR A 33 -6.49 6.99 2.34
N LEU A 34 -6.45 6.14 1.30
CA LEU A 34 -6.72 6.57 -0.07
C LEU A 34 -8.17 7.07 -0.19
N TYR A 35 -9.12 6.32 0.33
CA TYR A 35 -10.54 6.64 0.27
C TYR A 35 -10.90 7.95 0.98
N ILE A 36 -10.47 8.15 2.23
CA ILE A 36 -10.80 9.37 2.99
C ILE A 36 -10.17 10.63 2.39
N ASN A 37 -9.03 10.48 1.70
CA ASN A 37 -8.37 11.58 0.99
C ASN A 37 -8.88 11.75 -0.45
N GLN A 38 -9.91 10.99 -0.85
CA GLN A 38 -10.49 11.01 -2.20
C GLN A 38 -9.44 10.71 -3.30
N LEU A 39 -8.49 9.85 -2.98
CA LEU A 39 -7.47 9.36 -3.90
C LEU A 39 -7.87 7.97 -4.39
N GLY A 40 -7.87 7.75 -5.71
CA GLY A 40 -7.98 6.40 -6.25
C GLY A 40 -6.75 5.55 -5.94
N VAL A 41 -6.81 4.24 -6.19
CA VAL A 41 -5.66 3.34 -6.08
C VAL A 41 -4.89 3.33 -7.39
N THR A 42 -3.67 3.87 -7.41
CA THR A 42 -2.80 3.86 -8.59
C THR A 42 -1.37 3.56 -8.14
N PRO A 43 -0.73 2.49 -8.66
CA PRO A 43 0.65 2.17 -8.28
C PRO A 43 1.61 3.27 -8.76
N ALA A 44 2.76 3.35 -8.08
CA ALA A 44 3.85 4.22 -8.44
C ALA A 44 4.32 4.03 -9.90
N LYS A 45 4.45 5.14 -10.65
CA LYS A 45 4.91 5.14 -12.04
C LYS A 45 6.24 5.88 -12.21
N PRO A 46 7.02 5.55 -13.27
CA PRO A 46 8.29 6.23 -13.55
C PRO A 46 8.20 7.74 -13.77
N ASP A 47 7.03 8.23 -14.21
CA ASP A 47 6.73 9.66 -14.38
C ASP A 47 6.42 10.38 -13.06
N ARG A 48 6.61 9.70 -11.92
CA ARG A 48 6.38 10.19 -10.56
C ARG A 48 4.91 10.42 -10.20
N THR A 49 4.00 9.80 -10.95
CA THR A 49 2.57 9.75 -10.63
C THR A 49 2.20 8.47 -9.90
N GLY A 50 1.02 8.45 -9.27
CA GLY A 50 0.51 7.35 -8.47
C GLY A 50 0.25 7.74 -7.03
N THR A 51 -0.58 6.97 -6.34
CA THR A 51 -1.10 7.22 -5.00
C THR A 51 -0.67 6.14 -4.01
N LEU A 52 -0.30 4.95 -4.49
CA LEU A 52 0.21 3.84 -3.68
C LEU A 52 1.67 3.53 -4.05
N TRP A 53 2.55 3.63 -3.05
CA TRP A 53 4.00 3.58 -3.24
C TRP A 53 4.65 2.59 -2.27
N GLY A 54 5.57 1.78 -2.78
CA GLY A 54 6.52 1.04 -1.96
C GLY A 54 7.82 1.83 -1.84
N HIS A 55 8.60 1.62 -0.78
CA HIS A 55 9.87 2.33 -0.58
C HIS A 55 10.85 2.07 -1.74
N TYR A 56 10.87 0.85 -2.27
CA TYR A 56 11.56 0.52 -3.51
C TYR A 56 11.24 1.50 -4.67
N HIS A 57 9.95 1.82 -4.88
CA HIS A 57 9.53 2.75 -5.94
C HIS A 57 9.95 4.19 -5.63
N VAL A 58 9.98 4.58 -4.36
CA VAL A 58 10.52 5.88 -3.93
C VAL A 58 12.01 5.97 -4.25
N THR A 59 12.80 4.96 -3.90
CA THR A 59 14.22 4.86 -4.25
C THR A 59 14.41 5.02 -5.76
N MET A 60 13.63 4.30 -6.56
CA MET A 60 13.78 4.28 -8.03
C MET A 60 13.38 5.60 -8.70
N TYR A 61 12.27 6.22 -8.30
CA TYR A 61 11.69 7.35 -9.05
C TYR A 61 11.94 8.72 -8.41
N TRP A 62 12.11 8.78 -7.09
CA TRP A 62 12.36 10.02 -6.34
C TRP A 62 13.79 10.12 -5.80
N GLY A 63 14.44 9.01 -5.47
CA GLY A 63 15.73 9.00 -4.79
C GLY A 63 15.65 9.53 -3.35
N GLY A 64 16.80 9.84 -2.74
CA GLY A 64 16.90 10.35 -1.37
C GLY A 64 16.80 9.27 -0.27
N THR A 65 16.74 8.01 -0.68
CA THR A 65 16.74 6.80 0.14
C THR A 65 17.28 5.65 -0.72
N ASN A 66 17.76 4.58 -0.09
CA ASN A 66 18.28 3.37 -0.76
C ASN A 66 17.55 2.10 -0.31
N HIS A 67 16.43 2.26 0.38
CA HIS A 67 15.59 1.19 0.88
C HIS A 67 14.84 0.47 -0.26
N VAL A 68 14.58 -0.82 -0.07
CA VAL A 68 14.01 -1.72 -1.09
C VAL A 68 12.75 -2.46 -0.60
N ASP A 69 12.32 -2.18 0.63
CA ASP A 69 11.06 -2.66 1.17
C ASP A 69 9.86 -2.12 0.37
N PRO A 70 8.71 -2.82 0.38
CA PRO A 70 8.45 -4.09 1.07
C PRO A 70 8.74 -5.35 0.22
N ILE A 71 9.34 -5.21 -0.97
CA ILE A 71 9.41 -6.27 -2.01
C ILE A 71 9.92 -7.61 -1.48
N GLY A 72 11.10 -7.61 -0.85
CA GLY A 72 11.71 -8.85 -0.36
C GLY A 72 10.97 -9.49 0.83
N TYR A 73 10.29 -8.69 1.66
CA TYR A 73 9.54 -9.22 2.80
C TYR A 73 8.22 -9.85 2.34
N LEU A 74 7.48 -9.18 1.46
CA LEU A 74 6.24 -9.74 0.88
C LEU A 74 6.51 -11.03 0.11
N ALA A 75 7.61 -11.07 -0.67
CA ALA A 75 7.99 -12.27 -1.43
C ALA A 75 8.24 -13.50 -0.53
N LYS A 76 8.74 -13.33 0.71
CA LYS A 76 8.89 -14.44 1.68
C LYS A 76 7.56 -15.10 2.02
N TRP A 77 6.47 -14.35 1.94
CA TRP A 77 5.12 -14.81 2.21
C TRP A 77 4.34 -15.17 0.93
N GLY A 78 4.97 -15.08 -0.25
CA GLY A 78 4.35 -15.41 -1.52
C GLY A 78 3.45 -14.32 -2.08
N ILE A 79 3.68 -13.06 -1.68
CA ILE A 79 2.94 -11.89 -2.14
C ILE A 79 3.87 -11.03 -2.99
N SER A 80 3.45 -10.71 -4.22
CA SER A 80 4.13 -9.73 -5.07
C SER A 80 3.65 -8.31 -4.78
N TRP A 81 4.35 -7.31 -5.32
CA TRP A 81 3.87 -5.93 -5.24
C TRP A 81 2.53 -5.75 -5.97
N ASP A 82 2.35 -6.40 -7.10
CA ASP A 82 1.11 -6.30 -7.88
C ASP A 82 -0.07 -6.93 -7.14
N ASP A 83 0.15 -8.05 -6.42
CA ASP A 83 -0.86 -8.64 -5.55
C ASP A 83 -1.29 -7.66 -4.44
N LEU A 84 -0.33 -6.96 -3.81
CA LEU A 84 -0.65 -5.93 -2.81
C LEU A 84 -1.46 -4.78 -3.42
N VAL A 85 -1.11 -4.31 -4.62
CA VAL A 85 -1.86 -3.25 -5.30
C VAL A 85 -3.30 -3.70 -5.59
N GLU A 86 -3.48 -4.93 -6.07
CA GLU A 86 -4.80 -5.51 -6.34
C GLU A 86 -5.62 -5.67 -5.06
N ASP A 87 -5.00 -6.15 -3.97
CA ASP A 87 -5.64 -6.30 -2.67
C ASP A 87 -6.13 -4.96 -2.11
N VAL A 88 -5.30 -3.91 -2.19
CA VAL A 88 -5.69 -2.55 -1.79
C VAL A 88 -6.80 -2.00 -2.68
N ALA A 89 -6.75 -2.25 -4.00
CA ALA A 89 -7.81 -1.82 -4.92
C ALA A 89 -9.15 -2.51 -4.62
N ARG A 90 -9.13 -3.82 -4.33
CA ARG A 90 -10.33 -4.59 -3.95
C ARG A 90 -10.92 -4.09 -2.63
N GLU A 91 -10.06 -3.83 -1.64
CA GLU A 91 -10.51 -3.32 -0.34
C GLU A 91 -11.03 -1.88 -0.44
N TYR A 92 -10.40 -1.04 -1.27
CA TYR A 92 -10.91 0.30 -1.57
C TYR A 92 -12.32 0.25 -2.16
N ALA A 93 -12.56 -0.64 -3.14
CA ALA A 93 -13.88 -0.82 -3.74
C ALA A 93 -14.91 -1.34 -2.72
N ALA A 94 -14.49 -2.21 -1.78
CA ALA A 94 -15.35 -2.66 -0.69
C ALA A 94 -15.74 -1.52 0.25
N ILE A 95 -14.79 -0.64 0.61
CA ILE A 95 -15.05 0.56 1.41
C ILE A 95 -16.02 1.50 0.70
N ASP A 96 -15.81 1.79 -0.59
CA ASP A 96 -16.71 2.64 -1.36
C ASP A 96 -18.12 2.05 -1.45
N ALA A 97 -18.24 0.73 -1.64
CA ALA A 97 -19.54 0.05 -1.64
C ALA A 97 -20.24 0.10 -0.27
N GLU A 98 -19.49 0.03 0.83
CA GLU A 98 -20.01 0.06 2.21
C GLU A 98 -20.52 1.45 2.61
N TYR A 99 -19.73 2.49 2.37
CA TYR A 99 -20.04 3.84 2.85
C TYR A 99 -20.72 4.72 1.79
N GLY A 100 -20.50 4.42 0.50
CA GLY A 100 -20.66 5.34 -0.62
C GLY A 100 -19.74 6.55 -0.46
N HIS A 101 -19.25 7.15 -1.54
CA HIS A 101 -18.52 8.45 -1.53
C HIS A 101 -19.31 9.62 -0.88
N LYS A 102 -19.64 9.50 0.40
CA LYS A 102 -20.33 10.45 1.29
C LYS A 102 -19.35 11.05 2.30
N VAL A 103 -18.04 10.89 2.06
CA VAL A 103 -16.99 11.50 2.86
C VAL A 103 -17.12 13.02 2.72
N ARG A 104 -17.77 13.65 3.70
CA ARG A 104 -17.93 15.10 3.84
C ARG A 104 -16.82 15.64 4.72
#